data_AF-A0A9W5VW99-F1
#
_entry.id   AF-A0A9W5VW99-F1
#
_cell.length_a   1.000
_cell.length_b   1.000
_cell.length_c   1.000
_cell.angle_alpha   90.00
_cell.angle_beta   90.00
_cell.angle_gamma   90.00
#
_symmetry.space_group_name_H-M   'P 1'
#
loop_
_entity.id
_entity.type
_entity.pdbx_description
1 polymer ?
#
loop_
_entity_poly.entity_id
_entity_poly.type
_entity_poly.pdbx_seq_one_letter_code
_entity_poly.pdbx_strand_id
1 'polypeptide(L)' 'MGEVTAVVGIGGMGTTVLEVFTQKFAKEAAATGISMRTVAVNRPQDSLDQAQAQKKDCVNQPRYRRSLRGRRRSVARSP' A
#
# COMPACT_ATOMS: atom_id res chain seq x y z
N MET A 1 -0.73 20.79 21.44
CA MET A 1 -0.80 19.42 20.91
C MET A 1 0.60 19.05 20.44
N GLY A 2 1.15 17.92 20.88
CA GLY A 2 2.51 17.50 20.49
C GLY A 2 2.59 17.13 19.00
N GLU A 3 3.79 17.19 18.44
CA GLU A 3 4.06 16.78 17.06
C GLU A 3 3.83 15.26 16.90
N VAL A 4 3.17 14.86 15.82
CA VAL A 4 2.85 13.46 15.53
C VAL A 4 3.45 13.11 14.18
N THR A 5 4.33 12.11 14.15
CA THR A 5 4.95 11.62 12.91
C THR A 5 4.09 10.51 12.30
N ALA A 6 3.73 10.65 11.02
CA ALA A 6 3.02 9.62 10.28
C ALA A 6 3.99 8.84 9.37
N VAL A 7 3.95 7.50 9.45
CA VAL A 7 4.72 6.61 8.56
C VAL A 7 3.75 5.86 7.68
N VAL A 8 3.91 6.01 6.36
CA VAL A 8 2.96 5.49 5.37
C VAL A 8 3.63 4.44 4.48
N GLY A 9 3.10 3.22 4.49
CA GLY A 9 3.50 2.13 3.61
C GLY A 9 2.52 1.98 2.46
N ILE A 10 2.98 2.12 1.21
CA ILE A 10 2.13 2.09 0.01
C ILE A 10 2.45 0.87 -0.87
N GLY A 11 1.41 0.14 -1.29
CA GLY A 11 1.52 -1.08 -2.10
C GLY A 11 2.08 -2.26 -1.30
N GLY A 12 2.18 -3.44 -1.93
CA GLY A 12 2.58 -4.68 -1.25
C GLY A 12 3.88 -4.55 -0.45
N MET A 13 4.99 -4.21 -1.11
CA MET A 13 6.29 -4.05 -0.47
C MET A 13 6.30 -2.94 0.59
N GLY A 14 5.67 -1.80 0.31
CA GLY A 14 5.61 -0.69 1.25
C GLY A 14 4.86 -1.07 2.53
N THR A 15 3.75 -1.81 2.42
CA THR A 15 3.04 -2.33 3.60
C THR A 15 3.85 -3.38 4.36
N THR A 16 4.61 -4.24 3.67
CA THR A 16 5.48 -5.23 4.34
C THR A 16 6.60 -4.56 5.14
N VAL A 17 7.24 -3.53 4.59
CA VAL A 17 8.28 -2.78 5.31
C VAL A 17 7.68 -2.04 6.51
N LEU A 18 6.49 -1.47 6.37
CA LEU A 18 5.76 -0.84 7.46
C LEU A 18 5.46 -1.82 8.61
N GLU A 19 5.16 -3.09 8.28
CA GLU A 19 4.98 -4.17 9.25
C GLU A 19 6.22 -4.35 10.12
N VAL A 20 7.39 -4.51 9.48
CA VAL A 20 8.68 -4.68 10.14
C VAL A 20 9.02 -3.43 10.96
N PHE A 21 8.74 -2.24 10.43
CA PHE A 21 8.92 -0.98 11.13
C PHE A 21 8.07 -0.92 12.42
N THR A 22 6.80 -1.30 12.32
CA THR A 22 5.86 -1.26 13.45
C THR A 22 6.29 -2.24 14.54
N GLN A 23 6.75 -3.44 14.15
CA GLN A 23 7.19 -4.45 15.11
C GLN A 23 8.48 -4.09 15.83
N LYS A 24 9.45 -3.49 15.11
CA LYS A 24 10.80 -3.21 15.65
C LYS A 24 10.94 -1.82 16.26
N PHE A 25 10.38 -0.79 15.64
CA PHE A 25 10.71 0.60 15.96
C PHE A 25 9.57 1.37 16.63
N ALA A 26 8.31 1.10 16.28
CA ALA A 26 7.21 1.85 16.87
C ALA A 26 7.09 1.64 18.39
N LYS A 27 7.47 0.45 18.89
CA LYS A 27 7.52 0.15 20.32
C LYS A 27 8.61 0.94 21.05
N GLU A 28 9.80 1.04 20.45
CA GLU A 28 10.92 1.80 21.02
C GLU A 28 10.63 3.30 21.00
N ALA A 29 10.08 3.80 19.91
CA ALA A 29 9.77 5.22 19.77
C ALA A 29 8.63 5.69 20.69
N ALA A 30 7.66 4.82 20.98
CA ALA A 30 6.66 5.10 22.00
C ALA A 30 7.30 5.24 23.40
N ALA A 31 8.34 4.45 23.69
CA ALA A 31 9.08 4.55 24.95
C ALA A 31 9.94 5.82 25.06
N THR A 32 10.38 6.39 23.93
CA THR A 32 11.11 7.67 23.90
C THR A 32 10.19 8.90 23.83
N GLY A 33 8.88 8.71 23.93
CA GLY A 33 7.90 9.79 23.92
C GLY A 33 7.56 10.34 22.53
N ILE A 34 8.02 9.68 21.46
CA ILE A 34 7.69 10.06 20.09
C ILE A 34 6.28 9.55 19.77
N SER A 35 5.36 10.46 19.49
CA SER A 35 4.02 10.12 19.03
C SER A 35 4.06 9.74 17.55
N MET A 36 3.70 8.50 17.24
CA MET A 36 3.69 7.99 15.87
C MET A 36 2.38 7.36 15.46
N ARG A 37 2.05 7.53 14.18
CA ARG A 37 0.93 6.88 13.50
C ARG A 37 1.39 6.10 12.28
N THR A 38 0.94 4.87 12.17
CA THR A 38 1.25 3.99 11.03
C THR A 38 0.03 3.88 10.11
N VAL A 39 0.26 4.04 8.81
CA VAL A 39 -0.80 4.01 7.78
C VAL A 39 -0.41 3.05 6.66
N ALA A 40 -1.20 1.99 6.47
CA ALA A 40 -1.04 1.05 5.37
C ALA A 40 -2.01 1.40 4.23
N VAL A 41 -1.48 1.51 3.01
CA VAL A 41 -2.26 1.83 1.81
C VAL A 41 -2.00 0.76 0.76
N ASN A 42 -3.01 -0.03 0.41
CA ASN A 42 -2.85 -1.10 -0.57
C ASN A 42 -4.15 -1.35 -1.35
N ARG A 43 -4.11 -2.16 -2.42
CA ARG A 43 -5.31 -2.54 -3.18
C ARG A 43 -5.93 -3.86 -2.72
N PRO A 44 -5.16 -4.94 -2.48
CA PRO A 44 -5.74 -6.16 -1.95
C PRO A 44 -6.20 -5.91 -0.52
N GLN A 45 -7.51 -6.01 -0.29
CA GLN A 45 -8.10 -5.81 1.03
C GLN A 45 -7.57 -6.84 2.02
N ASP A 46 -7.43 -8.11 1.60
CA ASP A 46 -6.90 -9.19 2.45
C ASP A 46 -5.51 -8.85 3.02
N SER A 47 -4.67 -8.19 2.22
CA SER A 47 -3.34 -7.73 2.68
C SER A 47 -3.43 -6.61 3.71
N LEU A 48 -4.42 -5.71 3.61
CA LEU A 48 -4.65 -4.67 4.60
C LEU A 48 -5.24 -5.24 5.89
N ASP A 49 -6.14 -6.21 5.79
CA ASP A 49 -6.77 -6.84 6.95
C ASP A 49 -5.73 -7.51 7.85
N GLN A 50 -4.69 -8.11 7.26
CA GLN A 50 -3.56 -8.71 7.96
C GLN A 50 -2.55 -7.70 8.53
N ALA A 51 -2.53 -6.45 8.03
CA ALA A 51 -1.54 -5.46 8.45
C ALA A 51 -1.74 -4.99 9.90
N GLN A 52 -0.66 -4.69 10.63
CA GLN A 52 -0.68 -4.14 11.99
C GLN A 52 -0.78 -2.61 12.05
N ALA A 53 -0.90 -1.94 10.90
CA ALA A 53 -1.00 -0.48 10.85
C ALA A 53 -2.27 0.04 11.56
N GLN A 54 -2.14 1.18 12.25
CA GLN A 54 -3.25 1.82 12.98
C GLN A 54 -4.36 2.29 12.04
N LYS A 55 -4.00 2.76 10.85
CA LYS A 55 -4.94 3.12 9.79
C LYS A 55 -4.67 2.30 8.53
N LYS A 56 -5.75 1.87 7.88
CA LYS A 56 -5.70 1.03 6.68
C LYS A 56 -6.61 1.66 5.63
N ASP A 57 -6.04 2.08 4.50
CA ASP A 57 -6.77 2.70 3.41
C ASP A 57 -6.67 1.84 2.15
N CYS A 58 -7.81 1.31 1.69
CA CYS A 58 -7.87 0.54 0.45
C CYS A 58 -8.02 1.49 -0.74
N VAL A 59 -7.07 1.43 -1.68
CA VAL A 59 -7.16 2.23 -2.91
C VAL A 59 -7.91 1.43 -3.97
N ASN A 60 -9.23 1.62 -3.99
CA ASN A 60 -10.05 1.20 -5.11
C ASN A 60 -9.74 2.09 -6.31
N GLN A 61 -8.98 1.56 -7.28
CA GLN A 61 -8.85 2.25 -8.55
C GLN A 61 -10.23 2.37 -9.19
N PRO A 62 -10.63 3.55 -9.70
CA PRO A 62 -11.69 3.56 -10.71
C PRO A 62 -11.24 2.62 -11.82
N ARG A 63 -12.06 1.62 -12.14
CA ARG A 63 -11.78 0.65 -13.20
C ARG A 63 -11.55 1.43 -14.50
N TYR A 64 -10.30 1.76 -14.82
CA TYR A 64 -9.92 2.08 -16.19
C TYR A 64 -10.09 0.79 -16.96
N ARG A 65 -11.29 0.62 -17.52
CA ARG A 65 -11.63 -0.44 -18.46
C ARG A 65 -10.75 -0.21 -19.68
N ARG A 66 -9.51 -0.71 -19.64
CA ARG A 66 -8.64 -0.76 -20.82
C ARG A 66 -9.40 -1.60 -21.83
N SER A 67 -10.05 -0.92 -22.76
CA SER A 67 -10.62 -1.49 -23.96
C SER A 67 -9.50 -2.26 -24.66
N LEU A 68 -9.50 -3.59 -24.54
CA LEU A 68 -8.68 -4.48 -25.35
C LEU A 68 -9.25 -4.63 -26.78
N ARG A 69 -10.04 -3.67 -27.29
CA ARG A 69 -10.42 -3.61 -28.70
C ARG A 69 -9.33 -2.87 -29.48
N GLY A 70 -8.27 -3.58 -29.83
CA GLY A 70 -7.24 -2.96 -30.69
C GLY A 70 -6.11 -3.84 -31.20
N ARG A 71 -5.94 -5.09 -30.74
CA ARG A 71 -4.89 -5.99 -31.27
C ARG A 71 -5.43 -7.22 -32.00
N ARG A 72 -6.39 -6.99 -32.91
CA ARG A 72 -6.72 -7.94 -33.98
C ARG A 72 -6.69 -7.21 -35.32
N ARG A 73 -5.51 -7.14 -35.93
CA ARG A 73 -5.17 -6.83 -37.34
C ARG A 73 -3.63 -6.77 -37.28
N SER A 74 -2.87 -7.75 -37.74
CA SER A 74 -2.88 -8.35 -39.06
C SER A 74 -2.29 -9.77 -39.02
N VAL A 75 -3.06 -10.75 -39.48
CA VAL A 75 -2.52 -12.00 -39.99
C VAL A 75 -2.48 -11.86 -41.51
N ALA A 76 -1.39 -12.34 -42.12
CA ALA A 76 -1.22 -12.71 -43.54
C ALA A 76 -1.01 -11.62 -44.62
N ARG A 77 0.17 -11.68 -45.28
CA ARG A 77 0.47 -11.73 -46.74
C ARG A 77 1.94 -11.28 -46.95
N SER A 78 2.90 -12.21 -47.07
CA SER A 78 3.54 -12.70 -48.33
C SER A 78 4.60 -11.71 -48.89
N PRO A 79 5.68 -12.13 -49.59
CA PRO A 79 5.83 -13.31 -50.47
C PRO A 79 6.25 -14.59 -49.77
#